data_AF-A0A9P8PTC9-F1
#
_entry.id   AF-A0A9P8PTC9-F1
#
_cell.length_a   1.000
_cell.length_b   1.000
_cell.length_c   1.000
_cell.angle_alpha   90.00
_cell.angle_beta   90.00
_cell.angle_gamma   90.00
#
_symmetry.space_group_name_H-M   'P 1'
#
loop_
_entity.id
_entity.type
_entity.pdbx_description
1 polymer ?
#
loop_
_entity_poly.entity_id
_entity_poly.type
_entity_poly.pdbx_seq_one_letter_code
_entity_poly.pdbx_strand_id
1 'polypeptide(L)'
;MSETSDATPREPAELAKTLLVLEEGARDCLQSKDYISFLTILDVYIGEPNLYSEQEREQILQKLLDIFTRHHEILYEIGWDLPVLLLKFCHVDHMPRPLVEVKSLVYIMKIFDTLAHYGNPKELLLTGCEIIRDLRLDLDAAETEPSETANPSLIGRPHEGIRTIKFHLMLELVNTSLRRNQTIYPSKFLGMVVSALVNFMKNPDQPMTDLSVARRVYTFTRDYIPPDIPNTNTDSIQDLTKLVDQENYLQRKLLLLLLSVAAETASATLALELLSAVYPNVRPMKDGDHVLSLEFLGRFVSLSMCMDVELDKSFGEEICKAEKVFENAAISENEDIFKLVIENYNSTEFRQKDPETIPVSAVASIVLYTFSRFVEGTQYKTPLPSFLQLVKLQLCILVPYLMSTTNVHGGAIVSLVILSMSVLEKEGFEYTKEEKTLILGYLQSLSSLCLEFSDPNIRKLFYSLTMKVLINLKEQDAYDFVIDTLENCSAESVRTSMIGILKDLFLRTKPAPVEKQMENLQLSAPSLPPREFKYITFTQERGNKILQLLDTAIEETFAEETVDPVICNTLLAYINLILSVKKFNKGDIQERVSTIRSRLSKLDSSHQQLVYLIEFSIDKAAEFYKI
;
A
#
# COMPACT_ATOMS: atom_id res chain seq x y z
N MET A 1 1.90 -25.61 36.60
CA MET A 1 3.33 -25.74 37.00
C MET A 1 4.11 -25.70 35.70
N SER A 2 4.28 -24.57 35.01
CA SER A 2 4.98 -23.33 35.40
C SER A 2 6.43 -23.60 35.82
N GLU A 3 7.25 -24.03 34.87
CA GLU A 3 8.70 -23.77 34.92
C GLU A 3 8.94 -22.43 34.23
N THR A 4 8.88 -21.37 35.02
CA THR A 4 9.57 -20.12 34.74
C THR A 4 11.05 -20.46 34.55
N SER A 5 11.56 -20.36 33.32
CA SER A 5 12.99 -20.38 33.01
C SER A 5 13.62 -19.10 33.57
N ASP A 6 13.79 -19.06 34.88
CA ASP A 6 14.75 -18.19 35.55
C ASP A 6 16.12 -18.73 35.11
N ALA A 7 16.70 -18.13 34.06
CA ALA A 7 18.02 -18.50 33.58
C ALA A 7 19.00 -18.29 34.74
N THR A 8 19.38 -19.38 35.39
CA THR A 8 20.35 -19.36 36.48
C THR A 8 21.66 -18.80 35.89
N PRO A 9 22.22 -17.70 36.43
CA PRO A 9 23.47 -17.16 35.92
C PRO A 9 24.53 -18.25 36.00
N ARG A 10 25.13 -18.59 34.85
CA ARG A 10 26.34 -19.41 34.81
C ARG A 10 27.40 -18.79 35.72
N GLU A 11 28.17 -19.62 36.42
CA GLU A 11 29.17 -19.12 37.37
C GLU A 11 30.14 -18.15 36.67
N PRO A 12 30.56 -17.04 37.31
CA PRO A 12 31.45 -16.02 36.70
C PRO A 12 32.80 -16.57 36.20
N ALA A 13 33.17 -17.80 36.58
CA ALA A 13 34.32 -18.52 36.03
C ALA A 13 34.16 -18.89 34.53
N GLU A 14 32.93 -18.98 34.02
CA GLU A 14 32.65 -19.37 32.64
C GLU A 14 32.89 -18.24 31.64
N LEU A 15 32.58 -16.97 31.98
CA LEU A 15 32.90 -15.83 31.11
C LEU A 15 34.42 -15.68 30.91
N ALA A 16 35.18 -15.73 32.01
CA ALA A 16 36.64 -15.64 31.94
C ALA A 16 37.24 -16.76 31.07
N LYS A 17 36.67 -17.97 31.16
CA LYS A 17 37.01 -19.08 30.29
C LYS A 17 36.66 -18.79 28.83
N THR A 18 35.45 -18.30 28.54
CA THR A 18 35.04 -17.91 27.18
C THR A 18 35.99 -16.89 26.58
N LEU A 19 36.29 -15.80 27.30
CA LEU A 19 37.20 -14.75 26.80
C LEU A 19 38.62 -15.26 26.56
N LEU A 20 39.11 -16.19 27.38
CA LEU A 20 40.40 -16.84 27.22
C LEU A 20 40.42 -17.78 26.02
N VAL A 21 39.38 -18.60 25.85
CA VAL A 21 39.24 -19.52 24.71
C VAL A 21 39.16 -18.76 23.40
N LEU A 22 38.47 -17.61 23.35
CA LEU A 22 38.44 -16.76 22.16
C LEU A 22 39.83 -16.21 21.80
N GLU A 23 40.60 -15.76 22.80
CA GLU A 23 41.96 -15.21 22.58
C GLU A 23 42.97 -16.30 22.19
N GLU A 24 42.90 -17.47 22.82
CA GLU A 24 43.76 -18.61 22.49
C GLU A 24 43.40 -19.18 21.12
N GLY A 25 42.10 -19.36 20.84
CA GLY A 25 41.61 -19.81 19.53
C GLY A 25 42.06 -18.88 18.41
N ALA A 26 42.02 -17.56 18.59
CA ALA A 26 42.51 -16.62 17.59
C ALA A 26 44.02 -16.72 17.37
N ARG A 27 44.81 -16.91 18.44
CA ARG A 27 46.27 -17.11 18.35
C ARG A 27 46.63 -18.41 17.65
N ASP A 28 45.95 -19.50 18.00
CA ASP A 28 46.18 -20.81 17.40
C ASP A 28 45.78 -20.81 15.93
N CYS A 29 44.68 -20.15 15.58
CA CYS A 29 44.22 -19.94 14.21
C CYS A 29 45.29 -19.28 13.33
N LEU A 30 45.93 -18.21 13.83
CA LEU A 30 46.99 -17.52 13.07
C LEU A 30 48.25 -18.37 12.90
N GLN A 31 48.54 -19.26 13.85
CA GLN A 31 49.70 -20.15 13.76
C GLN A 31 49.45 -21.35 12.84
N SER A 32 48.27 -21.96 12.95
CA SER A 32 47.88 -23.16 12.20
C SER A 32 47.31 -22.86 10.82
N LYS A 33 46.81 -21.64 10.60
CA LYS A 33 45.97 -21.23 9.47
C LYS A 33 44.68 -22.05 9.34
N ASP A 34 44.23 -22.65 10.44
CA ASP A 34 42.95 -23.34 10.51
C ASP A 34 41.85 -22.36 10.95
N TYR A 35 41.32 -21.63 9.98
CA TYR A 35 40.28 -20.63 10.20
C TYR A 35 38.91 -21.25 10.52
N ILE A 36 38.64 -22.46 10.02
CA ILE A 36 37.37 -23.17 10.22
C ILE A 36 37.24 -23.59 11.70
N SER A 37 38.31 -24.13 12.29
CA SER A 37 38.31 -24.47 13.72
C SER A 37 38.02 -23.26 14.60
N PHE A 38 38.56 -22.08 14.26
CA PHE A 38 38.25 -20.86 15.00
C PHE A 38 36.79 -20.41 14.79
N LEU A 39 36.24 -20.52 13.59
CA LEU A 39 34.83 -20.26 13.34
C LEU A 39 33.92 -21.19 14.16
N THR A 40 34.26 -22.47 14.30
CA THR A 40 33.52 -23.39 15.18
C THR A 40 33.60 -22.99 16.65
N ILE A 41 34.76 -22.50 17.11
CA ILE A 41 34.88 -21.93 18.47
C ILE A 41 33.94 -20.73 18.61
N LEU A 42 33.91 -19.83 17.62
CA LEU A 42 32.98 -18.71 17.64
C LEU A 42 31.53 -19.19 17.73
N ASP A 43 31.08 -20.08 16.85
CA ASP A 43 29.70 -20.58 16.85
C ASP A 43 29.30 -21.23 18.19
N VAL A 44 30.17 -22.07 18.78
CA VAL A 44 29.89 -22.72 20.07
C VAL A 44 29.75 -21.73 21.22
N TYR A 45 30.60 -20.69 21.27
CA TYR A 45 30.65 -19.78 22.41
C TYR A 45 29.82 -18.51 22.22
N ILE A 46 29.53 -18.08 20.99
CA ILE A 46 28.80 -16.83 20.69
C ILE A 46 27.49 -17.08 19.94
N GLY A 47 27.21 -18.31 19.51
CA GLY A 47 26.03 -18.65 18.72
C GLY A 47 24.69 -18.48 19.45
N GLU A 48 24.69 -18.48 20.79
CA GLU A 48 23.50 -18.29 21.64
C GLU A 48 23.70 -17.13 22.64
N PRO A 49 23.46 -15.86 22.23
CA PRO A 49 23.67 -14.70 23.09
C PRO A 49 22.80 -14.69 24.36
N ASN A 50 21.64 -15.35 24.30
CA ASN A 50 20.69 -15.47 25.41
C ASN A 50 21.29 -16.12 26.66
N LEU A 51 22.37 -16.90 26.51
CA LEU A 51 23.08 -17.52 27.63
C LEU A 51 23.89 -16.53 28.48
N TYR A 52 24.11 -15.31 27.99
CA TYR A 52 24.92 -14.28 28.64
C TYR A 52 24.06 -13.11 29.10
N SER A 53 24.40 -12.52 30.24
CA SER A 53 23.85 -11.24 30.69
C SER A 53 24.29 -10.08 29.78
N GLU A 54 23.60 -8.94 29.86
CA GLU A 54 23.92 -7.75 29.06
C GLU A 54 25.41 -7.31 29.21
N GLN A 55 25.92 -7.29 30.45
CA GLN A 55 27.32 -6.93 30.73
C GLN A 55 28.32 -7.96 30.20
N GLU A 56 27.96 -9.24 30.17
CA GLU A 56 28.80 -10.30 29.61
C GLU A 56 28.85 -10.21 28.09
N ARG A 57 27.70 -9.97 27.44
CA ARG A 57 27.62 -9.72 25.99
C ARG A 57 28.50 -8.55 25.59
N GLU A 58 28.46 -7.45 26.35
CA GLU A 58 29.34 -6.30 26.13
C GLU A 58 30.82 -6.68 26.18
N GLN A 59 31.24 -7.44 27.18
CA GLN A 59 32.64 -7.88 27.32
C GLN A 59 33.08 -8.83 26.19
N ILE A 60 32.21 -9.76 25.79
CA ILE A 60 32.46 -10.66 24.66
C ILE A 60 32.63 -9.85 23.37
N LEU A 61 31.70 -8.94 23.07
CA LEU A 61 31.75 -8.10 21.87
C LEU A 61 32.98 -7.19 21.87
N GLN A 62 33.34 -6.62 23.01
CA GLN A 62 34.57 -5.84 23.14
C GLN A 62 35.81 -6.69 22.84
N LYS A 63 35.85 -7.92 23.36
CA LYS A 63 36.98 -8.84 23.13
C LYS A 63 37.09 -9.26 21.66
N LEU A 64 35.96 -9.56 21.01
CA LEU A 64 35.92 -9.86 19.58
C LEU A 64 36.40 -8.67 18.74
N LEU A 65 35.96 -7.45 19.07
CA LEU A 65 36.41 -6.24 18.40
C LEU A 65 37.94 -6.08 18.51
N ASP A 66 38.51 -6.30 19.70
CA ASP A 66 39.96 -6.23 19.91
C ASP A 66 40.72 -7.26 19.06
N ILE A 67 40.23 -8.51 18.99
CA ILE A 67 40.83 -9.58 18.18
C ILE A 67 40.80 -9.19 16.69
N PHE A 68 39.63 -8.80 16.20
CA PHE A 68 39.40 -8.50 14.78
C PHE A 68 40.13 -7.23 14.32
N THR A 69 40.30 -6.24 15.19
CA THR A 69 41.10 -5.03 14.90
C THR A 69 42.60 -5.32 14.83
N ARG A 70 43.09 -6.33 15.56
CA ARG A 70 44.51 -6.71 15.53
C ARG A 70 44.86 -7.66 14.40
N HIS A 71 43.91 -8.49 13.98
CA HIS A 71 44.16 -9.63 13.11
C HIS A 71 43.20 -9.65 11.91
N HIS A 72 43.43 -8.72 10.96
CA HIS A 72 42.61 -8.57 9.76
C HIS A 72 42.60 -9.82 8.85
N GLU A 73 43.64 -10.66 8.88
CA GLU A 73 43.70 -11.91 8.09
C GLU A 73 42.56 -12.86 8.48
N ILE A 74 42.20 -12.93 9.76
CA ILE A 74 41.06 -13.74 10.22
C ILE A 74 39.76 -13.25 9.58
N LEU A 75 39.54 -11.93 9.54
CA LEU A 75 38.36 -11.35 8.92
C LEU A 75 38.29 -11.62 7.42
N TYR A 76 39.44 -11.64 6.74
CA TYR A 76 39.48 -11.95 5.32
C TYR A 76 39.03 -13.38 5.03
N GLU A 77 39.40 -14.34 5.89
CA GLU A 77 39.17 -15.78 5.66
C GLU A 77 37.86 -16.34 6.25
N ILE A 78 37.27 -15.71 7.26
CA ILE A 78 35.99 -16.18 7.85
C ILE A 78 34.96 -15.07 8.07
N GLY A 79 35.25 -13.83 7.64
CA GLY A 79 34.41 -12.68 7.94
C GLY A 79 32.98 -12.76 7.40
N TRP A 80 32.75 -13.53 6.34
CA TRP A 80 31.41 -13.67 5.74
C TRP A 80 30.44 -14.52 6.57
N ASP A 81 30.92 -15.41 7.45
CA ASP A 81 30.07 -16.21 8.34
C ASP A 81 29.68 -15.45 9.62
N LEU A 82 30.42 -14.39 9.97
CA LEU A 82 30.22 -13.63 11.21
C LEU A 82 28.92 -12.81 11.30
N PRO A 83 28.39 -12.20 10.23
CA PRO A 83 27.16 -11.40 10.31
C PRO A 83 25.97 -12.17 10.92
N VAL A 84 25.76 -13.43 10.53
CA VAL A 84 24.65 -14.24 11.07
C VAL A 84 24.78 -14.43 12.58
N LEU A 85 25.99 -14.67 13.09
CA LEU A 85 26.26 -14.82 14.52
C LEU A 85 26.08 -13.49 15.26
N LEU A 86 26.63 -12.40 14.72
CA LEU A 86 26.63 -11.08 15.36
C LEU A 86 25.24 -10.43 15.38
N LEU A 87 24.41 -10.66 14.37
CA LEU A 87 23.04 -10.14 14.34
C LEU A 87 22.17 -10.73 15.46
N LYS A 88 22.50 -11.92 15.98
CA LYS A 88 21.81 -12.47 17.16
C LYS A 88 22.02 -11.58 18.39
N PHE A 89 23.18 -10.92 18.52
CA PHE A 89 23.43 -9.99 19.64
C PHE A 89 22.62 -8.68 19.55
N CYS A 90 21.90 -8.43 18.44
CA CYS A 90 20.93 -7.34 18.36
C CYS A 90 19.66 -7.70 19.15
N HIS A 91 19.78 -7.84 20.46
CA HIS A 91 18.66 -7.95 21.38
C HIS A 91 18.33 -6.58 21.94
N VAL A 92 17.08 -6.19 21.83
CA VAL A 92 16.60 -4.91 22.33
C VAL A 92 15.36 -5.18 23.17
N ASP A 93 15.59 -5.66 24.39
CA ASP A 93 14.55 -5.72 25.40
C ASP A 93 14.15 -4.30 25.76
N HIS A 94 13.12 -3.81 25.08
CA HIS A 94 12.39 -2.56 25.34
C HIS A 94 13.29 -1.32 25.46
N MET A 95 13.40 -0.53 24.39
CA MET A 95 14.18 0.71 24.40
C MET A 95 13.36 1.95 24.70
N PRO A 96 13.35 2.45 25.95
CA PRO A 96 13.08 3.86 26.24
C PRO A 96 14.36 4.73 26.16
N ARG A 97 15.53 4.17 25.79
CA ARG A 97 16.84 4.85 25.82
C ARG A 97 17.40 5.14 24.41
N PRO A 98 18.20 6.21 24.22
CA PRO A 98 18.91 6.47 22.96
C PRO A 98 19.84 5.32 22.55
N LEU A 99 19.91 4.99 21.25
CA LEU A 99 20.77 3.91 20.71
C LEU A 99 22.25 4.01 21.12
N VAL A 100 22.75 5.23 21.30
CA VAL A 100 24.14 5.51 21.69
C VAL A 100 24.47 4.97 23.10
N GLU A 101 23.46 4.82 23.95
CA GLU A 101 23.64 4.32 25.32
C GLU A 101 23.73 2.78 25.38
N VAL A 102 23.36 2.08 24.30
CA VAL A 102 23.44 0.62 24.20
C VAL A 102 24.83 0.22 23.70
N LYS A 103 25.74 -0.03 24.63
CA LYS A 103 27.15 -0.31 24.31
C LYS A 103 27.33 -1.58 23.46
N SER A 104 26.53 -2.62 23.70
CA SER A 104 26.55 -3.84 22.89
C SER A 104 26.32 -3.52 21.40
N LEU A 105 25.33 -2.68 21.10
CA LEU A 105 25.07 -2.21 19.74
C LEU A 105 26.23 -1.37 19.18
N VAL A 106 26.83 -0.50 19.98
CA VAL A 106 28.01 0.28 19.57
C VAL A 106 29.18 -0.64 19.19
N TYR A 107 29.43 -1.70 19.96
CA TYR A 107 30.45 -2.69 19.62
C TYR A 107 30.10 -3.47 18.35
N ILE A 108 28.85 -3.91 18.20
CA ILE A 108 28.38 -4.57 16.97
C ILE A 108 28.61 -3.67 15.75
N MET A 109 28.20 -2.39 15.81
CA MET A 109 28.41 -1.44 14.72
C MET A 109 29.90 -1.30 14.35
N LYS A 110 30.80 -1.25 15.35
CA LYS A 110 32.25 -1.20 15.11
C LYS A 110 32.82 -2.49 14.52
N ILE A 111 32.31 -3.64 14.95
CA ILE A 111 32.71 -4.94 14.37
C ILE A 111 32.25 -5.00 12.91
N PHE A 112 31.01 -4.61 12.61
CA PHE A 112 30.50 -4.53 11.24
C PHE A 112 31.29 -3.57 10.35
N ASP A 113 31.70 -2.42 10.89
CA ASP A 113 32.59 -1.49 10.20
C ASP A 113 33.95 -2.13 9.89
N THR A 114 34.54 -2.83 10.86
CA THR A 114 35.81 -3.55 10.68
C THR A 114 35.68 -4.67 9.65
N LEU A 115 34.59 -5.44 9.70
CA LEU A 115 34.23 -6.47 8.71
C LEU A 115 34.14 -5.90 7.31
N ALA A 116 33.42 -4.78 7.15
CA ALA A 116 33.23 -4.12 5.87
C ALA A 116 34.54 -3.66 5.22
N HIS A 117 35.53 -3.27 6.03
CA HIS A 117 36.83 -2.78 5.55
C HIS A 117 37.85 -3.89 5.29
N TYR A 118 37.85 -4.96 6.06
CA TYR A 118 38.93 -5.96 6.03
C TYR A 118 38.51 -7.36 5.60
N GLY A 119 37.22 -7.71 5.66
CA GLY A 119 36.76 -9.00 5.17
C GLY A 119 36.79 -9.10 3.64
N ASN A 120 36.67 -10.33 3.14
CA ASN A 120 36.61 -10.60 1.71
C ASN A 120 35.34 -9.96 1.10
N PRO A 121 35.49 -8.93 0.22
CA PRO A 121 34.36 -8.14 -0.24
C PRO A 121 33.40 -8.91 -1.16
N LYS A 122 33.83 -10.00 -1.81
CA LYS A 122 32.94 -10.80 -2.66
C LYS A 122 32.01 -11.67 -1.83
N GLU A 123 32.57 -12.41 -0.89
CA GLU A 123 31.80 -13.31 -0.02
C GLU A 123 30.88 -12.51 0.92
N LEU A 124 31.38 -11.41 1.51
CA LEU A 124 30.56 -10.52 2.33
C LEU A 124 29.37 -9.93 1.58
N LEU A 125 29.55 -9.59 0.31
CA LEU A 125 28.48 -9.07 -0.52
C LEU A 125 27.40 -10.14 -0.77
N LEU A 126 27.81 -11.37 -1.10
CA LEU A 126 26.89 -12.48 -1.35
C LEU A 126 26.09 -12.82 -0.09
N THR A 127 26.78 -13.13 1.00
CA THR A 127 26.13 -13.46 2.28
C THR A 127 25.29 -12.30 2.80
N GLY A 128 25.76 -11.06 2.62
CA GLY A 128 25.00 -9.88 3.00
C GLY A 128 23.69 -9.73 2.23
N CYS A 129 23.69 -10.03 0.93
CA CYS A 129 22.47 -10.03 0.11
C CYS A 129 21.50 -11.14 0.52
N GLU A 130 22.00 -12.33 0.85
CA GLU A 130 21.17 -13.44 1.35
C GLU A 130 20.48 -13.08 2.67
N ILE A 131 21.22 -12.53 3.63
CA ILE A 131 20.68 -12.10 4.92
C ILE A 131 19.63 -10.99 4.74
N ILE A 132 19.89 -9.99 3.89
CA ILE A 132 18.91 -8.91 3.63
C ILE A 132 17.62 -9.48 3.04
N ARG A 133 17.72 -10.41 2.08
CA ARG A 133 16.56 -11.03 1.43
C ARG A 133 15.68 -11.77 2.44
N ASP A 134 16.31 -12.41 3.42
CA ASP A 134 15.62 -13.29 4.38
C ASP A 134 15.26 -12.57 5.70
N LEU A 135 15.57 -11.28 5.82
CA LEU A 135 15.29 -10.47 7.01
C LEU A 135 13.77 -10.26 7.19
N ARG A 136 13.24 -10.73 8.33
CA ARG A 136 11.81 -10.71 8.70
C ARG A 136 11.59 -9.97 10.02
N LEU A 137 10.34 -9.74 10.39
CA LEU A 137 10.02 -9.37 11.78
C LEU A 137 10.33 -10.55 12.71
N ASP A 138 11.16 -10.34 13.72
CA ASP A 138 11.48 -11.35 14.73
C ASP A 138 10.27 -11.52 15.67
N LEU A 139 9.31 -12.39 15.34
CA LEU A 139 8.13 -12.65 16.17
C LEU A 139 8.41 -13.57 17.37
N ASP A 140 9.54 -14.28 17.36
CA ASP A 140 9.92 -15.31 18.35
C ASP A 140 10.34 -14.73 19.72
N ALA A 141 10.48 -13.41 19.87
CA ALA A 141 10.73 -12.81 21.19
C ALA A 141 9.46 -12.65 22.05
N ALA A 142 8.32 -13.22 21.61
CA ALA A 142 7.01 -13.12 22.25
C ALA A 142 6.74 -14.14 23.39
N GLU A 143 7.74 -14.91 23.85
CA GLU A 143 7.55 -15.79 25.02
C GLU A 143 7.61 -15.05 26.38
N THR A 144 7.83 -13.73 26.39
CA THR A 144 7.60 -12.93 27.60
C THR A 144 6.11 -12.62 27.71
N GLU A 145 5.44 -13.20 28.71
CA GLU A 145 4.01 -13.03 28.96
C GLU A 145 3.59 -11.56 28.79
N PRO A 146 2.59 -11.25 27.94
CA PRO A 146 2.10 -9.89 27.81
C PRO A 146 1.51 -9.46 29.16
N SER A 147 2.15 -8.49 29.81
CA SER A 147 1.56 -7.85 30.98
C SER A 147 0.18 -7.33 30.58
N GLU A 148 -0.87 -7.66 31.35
CA GLU A 148 -2.28 -7.31 31.08
C GLU A 148 -2.57 -5.80 30.97
N THR A 149 -1.53 -4.95 31.06
CA THR A 149 -1.58 -3.48 30.97
C THR A 149 -0.87 -2.91 29.74
N ALA A 150 -0.22 -3.73 28.90
CA ALA A 150 0.47 -3.26 27.71
C ALA A 150 -0.52 -3.05 26.55
N ASN A 151 -0.61 -1.80 26.06
CA ASN A 151 -1.34 -1.49 24.83
C ASN A 151 -0.79 -2.33 23.65
N PRO A 152 -1.66 -2.98 22.85
CA PRO A 152 -1.24 -3.77 21.68
C PRO A 152 -0.37 -2.99 20.68
N SER A 153 -0.52 -1.66 20.62
CA SER A 153 0.26 -0.76 19.74
C SER A 153 1.71 -0.54 20.17
N LEU A 154 2.08 -0.89 21.41
CA LEU A 154 3.46 -0.75 21.91
C LEU A 154 4.28 -2.02 21.69
N ILE A 155 3.64 -3.17 21.48
CA ILE A 155 4.32 -4.45 21.27
C ILE A 155 4.98 -4.49 19.89
N GLY A 156 4.41 -3.84 18.86
CA GLY A 156 5.01 -3.83 17.50
C GLY A 156 6.28 -2.97 17.35
N ARG A 157 6.42 -1.88 18.10
CA ARG A 157 7.49 -0.88 17.92
C ARG A 157 8.92 -1.39 18.22
N PRO A 158 9.16 -2.24 19.25
CA PRO A 158 10.49 -2.80 19.51
C PRO A 158 11.00 -3.71 18.39
N HIS A 159 10.15 -4.58 17.84
CA HIS A 159 10.54 -5.52 16.78
C HIS A 159 10.82 -4.81 15.45
N GLU A 160 10.02 -3.78 15.13
CA GLU A 160 10.30 -2.90 13.99
C GLU A 160 11.68 -2.22 14.12
N GLY A 161 11.99 -1.72 15.32
CA GLY A 161 13.30 -1.12 15.61
C GLY A 161 14.48 -2.08 15.43
N ILE A 162 14.37 -3.33 15.92
CA ILE A 162 15.43 -4.35 15.75
C ILE A 162 15.63 -4.67 14.28
N ARG A 163 14.56 -4.96 13.53
CA ARG A 163 14.63 -5.22 12.09
C ARG A 163 15.32 -4.07 11.35
N THR A 164 14.99 -2.83 11.70
CA THR A 164 15.59 -1.62 11.12
C THR A 164 17.07 -1.48 11.43
N ILE A 165 17.50 -1.82 12.65
CA ILE A 165 18.93 -1.85 13.02
C ILE A 165 19.68 -2.93 12.25
N LYS A 166 19.15 -4.16 12.22
CA LYS A 166 19.74 -5.28 11.47
C LYS A 166 19.86 -4.94 9.98
N PHE A 167 18.80 -4.38 9.38
CA PHE A 167 18.80 -3.91 8.01
C PHE A 167 19.87 -2.85 7.77
N HIS A 168 19.99 -1.85 8.67
CA HIS A 168 21.00 -0.81 8.56
C HIS A 168 22.42 -1.39 8.57
N LEU A 169 22.74 -2.26 9.53
CA LEU A 169 24.07 -2.90 9.63
C LEU A 169 24.42 -3.66 8.34
N MET A 170 23.48 -4.46 7.85
CA MET A 170 23.67 -5.26 6.65
C MET A 170 23.80 -4.40 5.38
N LEU A 171 23.00 -3.34 5.25
CA LEU A 171 23.07 -2.46 4.08
C LEU A 171 24.41 -1.72 4.01
N GLU A 172 24.95 -1.24 5.14
CA GLU A 172 26.27 -0.59 5.15
C GLU A 172 27.40 -1.59 4.82
N LEU A 173 27.31 -2.82 5.33
CA LEU A 173 28.25 -3.90 5.00
C LEU A 173 28.23 -4.21 3.50
N VAL A 174 27.04 -4.39 2.93
CA VAL A 174 26.82 -4.65 1.50
C VAL A 174 27.31 -3.49 0.65
N ASN A 175 26.96 -2.25 1.00
CA ASN A 175 27.35 -1.06 0.24
C ASN A 175 28.89 -0.87 0.22
N THR A 176 29.54 -1.08 1.35
CA THR A 176 31.00 -0.98 1.44
C THR A 176 31.69 -2.12 0.70
N SER A 177 31.18 -3.35 0.81
CA SER A 177 31.70 -4.52 0.08
C SER A 177 31.53 -4.36 -1.43
N LEU A 178 30.39 -3.81 -1.88
CA LEU A 178 30.10 -3.51 -3.28
C LEU A 178 31.12 -2.55 -3.88
N ARG A 179 31.44 -1.44 -3.19
CA ARG A 179 32.44 -0.46 -3.65
C ARG A 179 33.85 -1.01 -3.72
N ARG A 180 34.22 -1.91 -2.80
CA ARG A 180 35.56 -2.53 -2.73
C ARG A 180 35.80 -3.60 -3.81
N ASN A 181 34.75 -4.15 -4.42
CA ASN A 181 34.87 -5.22 -5.40
C ASN A 181 35.31 -4.71 -6.78
N GLN A 182 36.61 -4.74 -7.07
CA GLN A 182 37.12 -4.37 -8.40
C GLN A 182 36.57 -5.27 -9.50
N THR A 183 35.96 -4.69 -10.52
CA THR A 183 35.36 -5.44 -11.64
C THR A 183 35.14 -4.56 -12.88
N ILE A 184 35.07 -5.21 -14.04
CA ILE A 184 34.63 -4.59 -15.30
C ILE A 184 33.12 -4.75 -15.54
N TYR A 185 32.41 -5.53 -14.70
CA TYR A 185 30.97 -5.77 -14.80
C TYR A 185 30.24 -5.38 -13.50
N PRO A 186 30.26 -4.09 -13.11
CA PRO A 186 29.63 -3.60 -11.88
C PRO A 186 28.13 -3.91 -11.80
N SER A 187 27.41 -3.91 -12.94
CA SER A 187 25.98 -4.19 -13.00
C SER A 187 25.61 -5.58 -12.46
N LYS A 188 26.49 -6.58 -12.59
CA LYS A 188 26.27 -7.93 -12.05
C LYS A 188 26.14 -7.91 -10.53
N PHE A 189 27.06 -7.22 -9.86
CA PHE A 189 27.04 -7.12 -8.39
C PHE A 189 25.91 -6.22 -7.90
N LEU A 190 25.69 -5.09 -8.57
CA LEU A 190 24.55 -4.23 -8.27
C LEU A 190 23.22 -4.98 -8.44
N GLY A 191 23.07 -5.81 -9.48
CA GLY A 191 21.88 -6.60 -9.73
C GLY A 191 21.56 -7.58 -8.61
N MET A 192 22.58 -8.17 -7.98
CA MET A 192 22.39 -9.02 -6.79
C MET A 192 21.86 -8.21 -5.61
N VAL A 193 22.43 -7.04 -5.34
CA VAL A 193 21.99 -6.14 -4.25
C VAL A 193 20.57 -5.65 -4.49
N VAL A 194 20.27 -5.19 -5.70
CA VAL A 194 18.92 -4.73 -6.09
C VAL A 194 17.91 -5.87 -5.95
N SER A 195 18.25 -7.08 -6.38
CA SER A 195 17.38 -8.26 -6.21
C SER A 195 17.11 -8.56 -4.73
N ALA A 196 18.14 -8.53 -3.87
CA ALA A 196 17.98 -8.74 -2.43
C ALA A 196 17.08 -7.67 -1.80
N LEU A 197 17.30 -6.39 -2.12
CA LEU A 197 16.50 -5.27 -1.62
C LEU A 197 15.06 -5.34 -2.13
N VAL A 198 14.83 -5.67 -3.40
CA VAL A 198 13.48 -5.81 -3.97
C VAL A 198 12.72 -6.92 -3.25
N ASN A 199 13.35 -8.06 -2.99
CA ASN A 199 12.72 -9.15 -2.23
C ASN A 199 12.39 -8.74 -0.79
N PHE A 200 13.32 -8.05 -0.12
CA PHE A 200 13.09 -7.52 1.22
C PHE A 200 11.91 -6.54 1.24
N MET A 201 11.85 -5.58 0.32
CA MET A 201 10.78 -4.57 0.26
C MET A 201 9.41 -5.16 -0.06
N LYS A 202 9.36 -6.22 -0.88
CA LYS A 202 8.12 -6.93 -1.25
C LYS A 202 7.67 -7.97 -0.22
N ASN A 203 8.33 -8.04 0.93
CA ASN A 203 7.93 -8.91 2.03
C ASN A 203 6.55 -8.51 2.58
N PRO A 204 5.65 -9.48 2.88
CA PRO A 204 4.36 -9.24 3.54
C PRO A 204 4.43 -8.39 4.81
N ASP A 205 5.57 -8.38 5.51
CA ASP A 205 5.80 -7.57 6.72
C ASP A 205 5.96 -6.06 6.43
N GLN A 206 5.79 -5.64 5.17
CA GLN A 206 5.79 -4.26 4.67
C GLN A 206 6.91 -3.38 5.27
N PRO A 207 8.19 -3.75 5.16
CA PRO A 207 9.28 -3.06 5.87
C PRO A 207 9.47 -1.60 5.44
N MET A 208 9.03 -1.24 4.23
CA MET A 208 9.11 0.13 3.71
C MET A 208 8.14 1.12 4.35
N THR A 209 7.21 0.65 5.18
CA THR A 209 6.37 1.50 6.03
C THR A 209 7.19 2.15 7.17
N ASP A 210 8.30 1.53 7.57
CA ASP A 210 9.29 2.16 8.44
C ASP A 210 10.10 3.19 7.65
N LEU A 211 9.90 4.47 8.01
CA LEU A 211 10.57 5.60 7.39
C LEU A 211 12.11 5.50 7.44
N SER A 212 12.68 4.87 8.46
CA SER A 212 14.12 4.68 8.59
C SER A 212 14.65 3.71 7.53
N VAL A 213 13.91 2.64 7.25
CA VAL A 213 14.21 1.68 6.18
C VAL A 213 14.09 2.39 4.82
N ALA A 214 12.99 3.11 4.58
CA ALA A 214 12.78 3.84 3.35
C ALA A 214 13.90 4.88 3.08
N ARG A 215 14.34 5.60 4.12
CA ARG A 215 15.48 6.54 4.04
C ARG A 215 16.79 5.86 3.67
N ARG A 216 17.04 4.66 4.19
CA ARG A 216 18.26 3.90 3.91
C ARG A 216 18.29 3.38 2.47
N VAL A 217 17.18 2.84 1.97
CA VAL A 217 17.05 2.44 0.55
C VAL A 217 17.22 3.66 -0.35
N TYR A 218 16.53 4.77 -0.07
CA TYR A 218 16.68 6.02 -0.81
C TYR A 218 18.14 6.50 -0.87
N THR A 219 18.83 6.49 0.26
CA THR A 219 20.23 6.94 0.36
C THR A 219 21.14 6.03 -0.45
N PHE A 220 20.95 4.71 -0.38
CA PHE A 220 21.69 3.76 -1.19
C PHE A 220 21.47 4.02 -2.70
N THR A 221 20.22 4.25 -3.13
CA THR A 221 19.92 4.53 -4.54
C THR A 221 20.54 5.85 -5.01
N ARG A 222 20.46 6.90 -4.19
CA ARG A 222 20.97 8.25 -4.52
C ARG A 222 22.49 8.30 -4.54
N ASP A 223 23.14 7.68 -3.55
CA ASP A 223 24.58 7.79 -3.31
C ASP A 223 25.35 6.58 -3.84
N TYR A 224 24.77 5.82 -4.77
CA TYR A 224 25.44 4.68 -5.38
C TYR A 224 26.70 5.13 -6.13
N ILE A 225 27.82 4.47 -5.83
CA ILE A 225 29.09 4.68 -6.50
C ILE A 225 29.53 3.34 -7.10
N PRO A 226 29.79 3.27 -8.42
CA PRO A 226 30.27 2.04 -9.04
C PRO A 226 31.65 1.64 -8.51
N PRO A 227 31.95 0.33 -8.43
CA PRO A 227 33.30 -0.13 -8.08
C PRO A 227 34.35 0.26 -9.12
N ASP A 228 35.60 0.31 -8.68
CA ASP A 228 36.74 0.61 -9.53
C ASP A 228 37.02 -0.50 -10.56
N ILE A 229 37.48 -0.09 -11.73
CA ILE A 229 37.93 -0.97 -12.80
C ILE A 229 39.34 -1.50 -12.45
N PRO A 230 39.61 -2.82 -12.55
CA PRO A 230 40.94 -3.37 -12.26
C PRO A 230 42.04 -2.80 -13.16
N ASN A 231 43.20 -2.49 -12.57
CA ASN A 231 44.36 -1.94 -13.29
C ASN A 231 45.02 -2.90 -14.30
N THR A 232 44.66 -4.19 -14.28
CA THR A 232 45.25 -5.25 -15.10
C THR A 232 44.53 -5.50 -16.42
N ASN A 233 43.58 -4.64 -16.82
CA ASN A 233 42.80 -4.85 -18.03
C ASN A 233 43.66 -4.68 -19.29
N THR A 234 43.67 -5.72 -20.13
CA THR A 234 44.43 -5.79 -21.39
C THR A 234 43.59 -5.41 -22.62
N ASP A 235 42.34 -4.97 -22.44
CA ASP A 235 41.42 -4.67 -23.53
C ASP A 235 41.76 -3.37 -24.25
N SER A 236 41.35 -3.27 -25.52
CA SER A 236 41.53 -2.05 -26.30
C SER A 236 40.72 -0.89 -25.72
N ILE A 237 41.22 0.34 -25.83
CA ILE A 237 40.55 1.54 -25.28
C ILE A 237 39.13 1.71 -25.85
N GLN A 238 38.90 1.34 -27.11
CA GLN A 238 37.59 1.45 -27.77
C GLN A 238 36.59 0.42 -27.24
N ASP A 239 37.02 -0.82 -26.98
CA ASP A 239 36.15 -1.87 -26.45
C ASP A 239 35.79 -1.59 -24.99
N LEU A 240 36.74 -1.08 -24.21
CA LEU A 240 36.51 -0.66 -22.82
C LEU A 240 35.50 0.50 -22.74
N THR A 241 35.58 1.49 -23.64
CA THR A 241 34.64 2.61 -23.66
C THR A 241 33.21 2.14 -23.92
N LYS A 242 33.01 1.28 -24.92
CA LYS A 242 31.70 0.70 -25.23
C LYS A 242 31.14 -0.12 -24.06
N LEU A 243 32.01 -0.90 -23.41
CA LEU A 243 31.62 -1.69 -22.25
C LEU A 243 31.17 -0.80 -21.09
N VAL A 244 31.92 0.27 -20.79
CA VAL A 244 31.56 1.24 -19.75
C VAL A 244 30.21 1.89 -20.04
N ASP A 245 29.92 2.27 -21.29
CA ASP A 245 28.62 2.82 -21.66
C ASP A 245 27.46 1.83 -21.45
N GLN A 246 27.68 0.56 -21.83
CA GLN A 246 26.69 -0.51 -21.60
C GLN A 246 26.46 -0.76 -20.10
N GLU A 247 27.53 -0.80 -19.31
CA GLU A 247 27.45 -0.98 -17.86
C GLU A 247 26.77 0.20 -17.17
N ASN A 248 27.06 1.43 -17.58
CA ASN A 248 26.39 2.63 -17.06
C ASN A 248 24.89 2.59 -17.33
N TYR A 249 24.49 2.17 -18.53
CA TYR A 249 23.09 1.98 -18.89
C TYR A 249 22.40 0.91 -18.03
N LEU A 250 23.03 -0.26 -17.85
CA LEU A 250 22.49 -1.34 -17.03
C LEU A 250 22.37 -0.94 -15.56
N GLN A 251 23.39 -0.30 -14.99
CA GLN A 251 23.38 0.19 -13.62
C GLN A 251 22.26 1.20 -13.40
N ARG A 252 22.09 2.15 -14.33
CA ARG A 252 20.98 3.12 -14.28
C ARG A 252 19.63 2.41 -14.28
N LYS A 253 19.42 1.43 -15.16
CA LYS A 253 18.17 0.64 -15.18
C LYS A 253 17.91 -0.09 -13.86
N LEU A 254 18.93 -0.69 -13.26
CA LEU A 254 18.82 -1.38 -11.96
C LEU A 254 18.46 -0.41 -10.82
N LEU A 255 19.05 0.77 -10.80
CA LEU A 255 18.71 1.80 -9.81
C LEU A 255 17.30 2.36 -10.02
N LEU A 256 16.85 2.52 -11.27
CA LEU A 256 15.48 2.93 -11.59
C LEU A 256 14.46 1.87 -11.16
N LEU A 257 14.76 0.58 -11.36
CA LEU A 257 13.96 -0.52 -10.81
C LEU A 257 13.85 -0.39 -9.30
N LEU A 258 14.99 -0.25 -8.61
CA LEU A 258 15.03 -0.15 -7.16
C LEU A 258 14.22 1.05 -6.65
N LEU A 259 14.38 2.22 -7.27
CA LEU A 259 13.62 3.43 -6.96
C LEU A 259 12.11 3.20 -7.12
N SER A 260 11.70 2.58 -8.23
CA SER A 260 10.29 2.35 -8.51
C SER A 260 9.66 1.37 -7.51
N VAL A 261 10.34 0.27 -7.19
CA VAL A 261 9.84 -0.69 -6.19
C VAL A 261 9.82 -0.05 -4.80
N ALA A 262 10.83 0.77 -4.45
CA ALA A 262 10.87 1.47 -3.18
C ALA A 262 9.71 2.47 -3.04
N ALA A 263 9.42 3.25 -4.09
CA ALA A 263 8.31 4.19 -4.10
C ALA A 263 6.95 3.49 -4.05
N GLU A 264 6.76 2.40 -4.81
CA GLU A 264 5.58 1.54 -4.75
C GLU A 264 5.36 1.05 -3.31
N THR A 265 6.29 0.26 -2.78
CA THR A 265 6.15 -0.37 -1.47
C THR A 265 6.02 0.62 -0.31
N ALA A 266 6.73 1.76 -0.34
CA ALA A 266 6.59 2.82 0.67
C ALA A 266 5.22 3.53 0.63
N SER A 267 4.53 3.49 -0.51
CA SER A 267 3.24 4.16 -0.70
C SER A 267 2.02 3.25 -0.51
N ALA A 268 2.22 1.95 -0.32
CA ALA A 268 1.16 0.95 -0.23
C ALA A 268 0.06 1.32 0.78
N THR A 269 0.45 1.86 1.94
CA THR A 269 -0.44 2.17 3.06
C THR A 269 -0.84 3.65 3.16
N LEU A 270 -0.32 4.53 2.30
CA LEU A 270 -0.51 6.00 2.39
C LEU A 270 -1.83 6.50 1.79
N ALA A 271 -2.84 5.63 1.69
CA ALA A 271 -4.13 5.94 1.08
C ALA A 271 -4.84 7.12 1.78
N LEU A 272 -4.83 7.11 3.11
CA LEU A 272 -5.54 8.10 3.93
C LEU A 272 -4.78 9.43 3.97
N GLU A 273 -3.46 9.39 4.07
CA GLU A 273 -2.57 10.54 4.03
C GLU A 273 -2.68 11.28 2.69
N LEU A 274 -2.68 10.55 1.57
CA LEU A 274 -2.89 11.11 0.23
C LEU A 274 -4.26 11.79 0.11
N LEU A 275 -5.33 11.14 0.57
CA LEU A 275 -6.68 11.74 0.61
C LEU A 275 -6.68 13.04 1.41
N SER A 276 -6.01 13.06 2.55
CA SER A 276 -5.99 14.21 3.47
C SER A 276 -5.21 15.39 2.90
N ALA A 277 -4.11 15.11 2.21
CA ALA A 277 -3.29 16.12 1.58
C ALA A 277 -4.02 16.80 0.41
N VAL A 278 -4.77 16.03 -0.39
CA VAL A 278 -5.49 16.56 -1.55
C VAL A 278 -6.85 17.17 -1.18
N TYR A 279 -7.57 16.56 -0.24
CA TYR A 279 -8.91 17.00 0.19
C TYR A 279 -8.97 17.25 1.71
N PRO A 280 -8.25 18.25 2.24
CA PRO A 280 -8.21 18.52 3.68
C PRO A 280 -9.57 18.87 4.28
N ASN A 281 -10.49 19.40 3.46
CA ASN A 281 -11.87 19.70 3.87
C ASN A 281 -12.72 18.44 4.07
N VAL A 282 -12.36 17.32 3.45
CA VAL A 282 -13.05 16.03 3.61
C VAL A 282 -12.53 15.34 4.87
N ARG A 283 -11.21 15.32 5.04
CA ARG A 283 -10.54 14.74 6.21
C ARG A 283 -9.23 15.50 6.46
N PRO A 284 -9.15 16.33 7.52
CA PRO A 284 -7.91 17.00 7.86
C PRO A 284 -6.88 15.98 8.36
N MET A 285 -5.60 16.28 8.14
CA MET A 285 -4.49 15.51 8.71
C MET A 285 -4.53 15.60 10.25
N LYS A 286 -4.32 14.47 10.94
CA LYS A 286 -4.39 14.33 12.40
C LYS A 286 -3.03 13.96 12.98
N ASP A 287 -2.85 14.24 14.27
CA ASP A 287 -1.71 13.75 15.04
C ASP A 287 -1.71 12.20 15.05
N GLY A 288 -0.60 11.60 14.62
CA GLY A 288 -0.44 10.15 14.47
C GLY A 288 -0.58 9.62 13.05
N ASP A 289 -0.99 10.44 12.08
CA ASP A 289 -0.92 10.09 10.67
C ASP A 289 0.54 9.94 10.20
N HIS A 290 0.77 9.17 9.14
CA HIS A 290 2.10 8.97 8.57
C HIS A 290 2.59 10.17 7.74
N VAL A 291 2.46 11.39 8.28
CA VAL A 291 2.80 12.67 7.62
C VAL A 291 4.24 12.67 7.11
N LEU A 292 5.18 12.20 7.93
CA LEU A 292 6.59 12.13 7.54
C LEU A 292 6.83 11.14 6.40
N SER A 293 6.07 10.05 6.33
CA SER A 293 6.15 9.08 5.23
C SER A 293 5.56 9.66 3.95
N LEU A 294 4.46 10.42 4.06
CA LEU A 294 3.90 11.17 2.94
C LEU A 294 4.88 12.23 2.40
N GLU A 295 5.47 13.05 3.28
CA GLU A 295 6.51 14.02 2.88
C GLU A 295 7.72 13.35 2.24
N PHE A 296 8.04 12.11 2.68
CA PHE A 296 9.13 11.34 2.12
C PHE A 296 8.86 10.90 0.67
N LEU A 297 7.61 10.77 0.22
CA LEU A 297 7.30 10.53 -1.19
C LEU A 297 7.86 11.64 -2.11
N GLY A 298 7.88 12.89 -1.64
CA GLY A 298 8.50 14.00 -2.39
C GLY A 298 10.01 13.82 -2.61
N ARG A 299 10.68 13.07 -1.73
CA ARG A 299 12.09 12.67 -1.94
C ARG A 299 12.21 11.69 -3.10
N PHE A 300 11.31 10.72 -3.21
CA PHE A 300 11.28 9.82 -4.37
C PHE A 300 10.96 10.57 -5.66
N VAL A 301 10.04 11.54 -5.65
CA VAL A 301 9.79 12.43 -6.80
C VAL A 301 11.08 13.15 -7.22
N SER A 302 11.76 13.79 -6.25
CA SER A 302 13.00 14.52 -6.52
C SER A 302 14.10 13.60 -7.08
N LEU A 303 14.23 12.39 -6.54
CA LEU A 303 15.23 11.42 -7.02
C LEU A 303 14.90 10.90 -8.41
N SER A 304 13.62 10.65 -8.72
CA SER A 304 13.16 10.31 -10.07
C SER A 304 13.59 11.39 -11.08
N MET A 305 13.39 12.67 -10.75
CA MET A 305 13.82 13.78 -11.60
C MET A 305 15.35 13.84 -11.76
N CYS A 306 16.13 13.62 -10.68
CA CYS A 306 17.59 13.54 -10.76
C CYS A 306 18.09 12.37 -11.61
N MET A 307 17.28 11.33 -11.80
CA MET A 307 17.59 10.17 -12.65
C MET A 307 16.96 10.30 -14.06
N ASP A 308 16.65 11.52 -14.49
CA ASP A 308 15.93 11.91 -15.73
C ASP A 308 14.64 11.11 -16.00
N VAL A 309 13.88 10.78 -14.96
CA VAL A 309 12.54 10.21 -15.11
C VAL A 309 11.53 11.35 -15.28
N GLU A 310 10.96 11.46 -16.47
CA GLU A 310 9.82 12.33 -16.75
C GLU A 310 8.52 11.66 -16.28
N LEU A 311 8.07 11.99 -15.06
CA LEU A 311 6.91 11.34 -14.44
C LEU A 311 5.63 11.41 -15.28
N ASP A 312 5.41 12.50 -16.02
CA ASP A 312 4.25 12.64 -16.88
C ASP A 312 4.33 11.76 -18.13
N LYS A 313 5.53 11.63 -18.70
CA LYS A 313 5.77 10.69 -19.79
C LYS A 313 5.61 9.25 -19.32
N SER A 314 6.20 8.87 -18.19
CA SER A 314 6.07 7.53 -17.61
C SER A 314 4.62 7.19 -17.28
N PHE A 315 3.85 8.13 -16.71
CA PHE A 315 2.42 7.92 -16.49
C PHE A 315 1.64 7.80 -17.82
N GLY A 316 1.97 8.62 -18.82
CA GLY A 316 1.38 8.53 -20.16
C GLY A 316 1.67 7.19 -20.87
N GLU A 317 2.85 6.62 -20.66
CA GLU A 317 3.21 5.29 -21.17
C GLU A 317 2.32 4.19 -20.54
N GLU A 318 2.01 4.28 -19.25
CA GLU A 318 1.08 3.34 -18.59
C GLU A 318 -0.36 3.47 -19.10
N ILE A 319 -0.82 4.70 -19.40
CA ILE A 319 -2.11 4.93 -20.07
C ILE A 319 -2.11 4.26 -21.45
N CYS A 320 -1.09 4.50 -22.27
CA CYS A 320 -0.96 3.92 -23.60
C CYS A 320 -0.93 2.38 -23.56
N LYS A 321 -0.24 1.78 -22.58
CA LYS A 321 -0.24 0.32 -22.37
C LYS A 321 -1.64 -0.18 -22.06
N ALA A 322 -2.35 0.46 -21.14
CA ALA A 322 -3.72 0.08 -20.80
C ALA A 322 -4.66 0.21 -22.00
N GLU A 323 -4.56 1.27 -22.81
CA GLU A 323 -5.40 1.45 -23.99
C GLU A 323 -5.24 0.32 -25.01
N LYS A 324 -4.00 -0.13 -25.24
CA LYS A 324 -3.70 -1.25 -26.15
C LYS A 324 -4.36 -2.55 -25.71
N VAL A 325 -4.55 -2.78 -24.41
CA VAL A 325 -5.24 -3.98 -23.90
C VAL A 325 -6.68 -4.04 -24.41
N PHE A 326 -7.35 -2.89 -24.46
CA PHE A 326 -8.74 -2.78 -24.88
C PHE A 326 -8.90 -2.48 -26.38
N GLU A 327 -7.80 -2.36 -27.13
CA GLU A 327 -7.83 -2.04 -28.54
C GLU A 327 -8.36 -3.24 -29.35
N ASN A 328 -9.44 -3.02 -30.12
CA ASN A 328 -10.13 -4.05 -30.90
C ASN A 328 -10.72 -5.22 -30.08
N ALA A 329 -10.82 -5.09 -28.76
CA ALA A 329 -11.44 -6.10 -27.92
C ALA A 329 -12.96 -6.10 -28.10
N ALA A 330 -13.55 -7.29 -28.32
CA ALA A 330 -15.00 -7.46 -28.36
C ALA A 330 -15.52 -7.58 -26.92
N ILE A 331 -16.04 -6.48 -26.37
CA ILE A 331 -16.51 -6.41 -24.98
C ILE A 331 -18.03 -6.25 -25.00
N SER A 332 -18.72 -7.33 -24.62
CA SER A 332 -20.18 -7.36 -24.51
C SER A 332 -20.63 -7.33 -23.05
N GLU A 333 -19.94 -8.06 -22.19
CA GLU A 333 -20.31 -8.29 -20.80
C GLU A 333 -19.14 -8.01 -19.86
N ASN A 334 -19.40 -7.93 -18.55
CA ASN A 334 -18.34 -7.66 -17.58
C ASN A 334 -17.31 -8.80 -17.52
N GLU A 335 -17.73 -10.07 -17.71
CA GLU A 335 -16.82 -11.22 -17.72
C GLU A 335 -15.74 -11.12 -18.82
N ASP A 336 -16.08 -10.52 -19.97
CA ASP A 336 -15.13 -10.28 -21.07
C ASP A 336 -13.98 -9.36 -20.61
N ILE A 337 -14.28 -8.35 -19.77
CA ILE A 337 -13.30 -7.42 -19.20
C ILE A 337 -12.34 -8.17 -18.30
N PHE A 338 -12.86 -8.97 -17.37
CA PHE A 338 -12.05 -9.73 -16.42
C PHE A 338 -11.12 -10.70 -17.16
N LYS A 339 -11.67 -11.44 -18.12
CA LYS A 339 -10.90 -12.38 -18.94
C LYS A 339 -9.78 -11.69 -19.69
N LEU A 340 -10.08 -10.60 -20.41
CA LEU A 340 -9.11 -9.83 -21.18
C LEU A 340 -7.97 -9.29 -20.29
N VAL A 341 -8.32 -8.69 -19.15
CA VAL A 341 -7.34 -8.12 -18.22
C VAL A 341 -6.48 -9.22 -17.58
N ILE A 342 -7.07 -10.35 -17.19
CA ILE A 342 -6.33 -11.47 -16.58
C ILE A 342 -5.40 -12.13 -17.62
N GLU A 343 -5.87 -12.33 -18.86
CA GLU A 343 -5.04 -12.83 -19.96
C GLU A 343 -3.86 -11.90 -20.22
N ASN A 344 -4.10 -10.58 -20.28
CA ASN A 344 -3.04 -9.59 -20.42
C ASN A 344 -2.09 -9.58 -19.23
N TYR A 345 -2.62 -9.58 -17.99
CA TYR A 345 -1.82 -9.61 -16.78
C TYR A 345 -0.88 -10.83 -16.74
N ASN A 346 -1.40 -11.99 -17.14
CA ASN A 346 -0.62 -13.22 -17.23
C ASN A 346 0.39 -13.23 -18.39
N SER A 347 0.13 -12.47 -19.47
CA SER A 347 1.01 -12.37 -20.63
C SER A 347 2.05 -11.25 -20.54
N THR A 348 1.91 -10.30 -19.60
CA THR A 348 2.86 -9.21 -19.42
C THR A 348 4.30 -9.67 -19.13
N GLU A 349 5.25 -8.84 -19.54
CA GLU A 349 6.72 -8.95 -19.33
C GLU A 349 7.13 -9.18 -17.86
N PHE A 350 6.25 -8.97 -16.88
CA PHE A 350 6.56 -9.28 -15.49
C PHE A 350 6.53 -10.80 -15.20
N ARG A 351 5.82 -11.58 -16.03
CA ARG A 351 5.80 -13.06 -15.99
C ARG A 351 6.51 -13.71 -17.17
N GLN A 352 6.54 -13.06 -18.33
CA GLN A 352 7.46 -13.44 -19.39
C GLN A 352 8.84 -12.87 -19.04
N LYS A 353 9.81 -13.72 -18.69
CA LYS A 353 11.21 -13.34 -18.45
C LYS A 353 11.84 -12.78 -19.73
N ASP A 354 11.43 -11.61 -20.21
CA ASP A 354 12.10 -10.93 -21.29
C ASP A 354 13.39 -10.31 -20.72
N PRO A 355 14.58 -10.82 -21.07
CA PRO A 355 15.82 -10.38 -20.45
C PRO A 355 16.24 -8.96 -20.88
N GLU A 356 15.59 -8.35 -21.87
CA GLU A 356 16.00 -7.05 -22.42
C GLU A 356 15.34 -5.83 -21.76
N THR A 357 14.23 -6.01 -21.05
CA THR A 357 13.52 -4.93 -20.33
C THR A 357 13.63 -5.13 -18.82
N ILE A 358 14.12 -4.09 -18.11
CA ILE A 358 14.06 -4.04 -16.65
C ILE A 358 12.82 -3.20 -16.33
N PRO A 359 11.67 -3.82 -15.97
CA PRO A 359 10.40 -3.12 -15.89
C PRO A 359 10.37 -2.21 -14.66
N VAL A 360 9.99 -0.95 -14.88
CA VAL A 360 9.71 0.02 -13.83
C VAL A 360 8.26 -0.19 -13.34
N SER A 361 8.02 -0.01 -12.05
CA SER A 361 6.68 -0.19 -11.47
C SER A 361 5.67 0.83 -12.00
N ALA A 362 4.59 0.34 -12.63
CA ALA A 362 3.45 1.16 -13.04
C ALA A 362 2.78 1.86 -11.84
N VAL A 363 2.71 1.17 -10.70
CA VAL A 363 2.14 1.70 -9.46
C VAL A 363 2.95 2.90 -8.96
N ALA A 364 4.28 2.81 -8.98
CA ALA A 364 5.13 3.92 -8.60
C ALA A 364 4.91 5.14 -9.49
N SER A 365 4.82 4.96 -10.82
CA SER A 365 4.53 6.04 -11.76
C SER A 365 3.21 6.75 -11.43
N ILE A 366 2.15 5.99 -11.14
CA ILE A 366 0.82 6.52 -10.79
C ILE A 366 0.86 7.32 -9.49
N VAL A 367 1.45 6.76 -8.43
CA VAL A 367 1.48 7.41 -7.11
C VAL A 367 2.37 8.65 -7.13
N LEU A 368 3.59 8.55 -7.68
CA LEU A 368 4.52 9.69 -7.74
C LEU A 368 3.98 10.81 -8.63
N TYR A 369 3.37 10.49 -9.78
CA TYR A 369 2.71 11.48 -10.63
C TYR A 369 1.59 12.20 -9.88
N THR A 370 0.71 11.45 -9.22
CA THR A 370 -0.42 12.01 -8.48
C THR A 370 0.04 12.87 -7.32
N PHE A 371 1.00 12.38 -6.52
CA PHE A 371 1.60 13.12 -5.42
C PHE A 371 2.23 14.43 -5.90
N SER A 372 3.10 14.35 -6.91
CA SER A 372 3.80 15.52 -7.45
C SER A 372 2.82 16.56 -8.01
N ARG A 373 1.73 16.12 -8.67
CA ARG A 373 0.75 17.02 -9.26
C ARG A 373 -0.16 17.68 -8.23
N PHE A 374 -0.72 16.92 -7.30
CA PHE A 374 -1.80 17.39 -6.42
C PHE A 374 -1.33 17.77 -5.01
N VAL A 375 -0.23 17.19 -4.53
CA VAL A 375 0.33 17.52 -3.21
C VAL A 375 1.44 18.56 -3.34
N GLU A 376 2.42 18.36 -4.23
CA GLU A 376 3.50 19.35 -4.45
C GLU A 376 3.08 20.51 -5.36
N GLY A 377 1.99 20.35 -6.13
CA GLY A 377 1.48 21.38 -7.04
C GLY A 377 2.28 21.52 -8.34
N THR A 378 3.00 20.48 -8.75
CA THR A 378 3.80 20.47 -9.98
C THR A 378 2.91 20.60 -11.22
N GLN A 379 3.25 21.56 -12.08
CA GLN A 379 2.53 21.80 -13.34
C GLN A 379 3.20 21.07 -14.49
N TYR A 380 2.53 20.05 -15.00
CA TYR A 380 2.97 19.33 -16.19
C TYR A 380 2.39 19.98 -17.46
N LYS A 381 3.18 19.97 -18.54
CA LYS A 381 2.76 20.48 -19.86
C LYS A 381 1.74 19.55 -20.53
N THR A 382 1.83 18.27 -20.23
CA THR A 382 0.91 17.24 -20.70
C THR A 382 -0.47 17.41 -20.05
N PRO A 383 -1.56 17.38 -20.85
CA PRO A 383 -2.91 17.42 -20.31
C PRO A 383 -3.19 16.17 -19.47
N LEU A 384 -4.18 16.26 -18.57
CA LEU A 384 -4.67 15.07 -17.87
C LEU A 384 -5.29 14.10 -18.90
N PRO A 385 -5.16 12.78 -18.69
CA PRO A 385 -5.87 11.80 -19.51
C PRO A 385 -7.39 11.97 -19.42
N SER A 386 -8.11 11.49 -20.43
CA SER A 386 -9.57 11.46 -20.38
C SER A 386 -10.06 10.50 -19.29
N PHE A 387 -11.31 10.69 -18.82
CA PHE A 387 -11.90 9.80 -17.84
C PHE A 387 -11.90 8.34 -18.32
N LEU A 388 -12.19 8.10 -19.60
CA LEU A 388 -12.22 6.75 -20.15
C LEU A 388 -10.82 6.10 -20.20
N GLN A 389 -9.77 6.88 -20.50
CA GLN A 389 -8.38 6.40 -20.41
C GLN A 389 -8.04 5.96 -18.98
N LEU A 390 -8.48 6.73 -17.98
CA LEU A 390 -8.31 6.37 -16.58
C LEU A 390 -9.13 5.14 -16.18
N VAL A 391 -10.35 4.95 -16.72
CA VAL A 391 -11.15 3.74 -16.51
C VAL A 391 -10.41 2.50 -17.00
N LYS A 392 -9.85 2.54 -18.22
CA LYS A 392 -9.08 1.42 -18.78
C LYS A 392 -7.86 1.08 -17.92
N LEU A 393 -7.07 2.09 -17.54
CA LEU A 393 -5.91 1.91 -16.64
C LEU A 393 -6.32 1.32 -15.30
N GLN A 394 -7.41 1.84 -14.70
CA GLN A 394 -7.90 1.33 -13.43
C GLN A 394 -8.36 -0.12 -13.54
N LEU A 395 -9.10 -0.51 -14.57
CA LEU A 395 -9.50 -1.89 -14.76
C LEU A 395 -8.28 -2.83 -14.85
N CYS A 396 -7.22 -2.43 -15.56
CA CYS A 396 -5.97 -3.21 -15.64
C CYS A 396 -5.30 -3.43 -14.27
N ILE A 397 -5.48 -2.50 -13.32
CA ILE A 397 -4.88 -2.56 -11.98
C ILE A 397 -5.80 -3.23 -10.97
N LEU A 398 -7.10 -2.90 -11.01
CA LEU A 398 -8.10 -3.33 -10.03
C LEU A 398 -8.48 -4.80 -10.19
N VAL A 399 -8.66 -5.29 -11.42
CA VAL A 399 -9.09 -6.68 -11.67
C VAL A 399 -8.10 -7.69 -11.05
N PRO A 400 -6.77 -7.58 -11.24
CA PRO A 400 -5.82 -8.45 -10.55
C PRO A 400 -5.93 -8.40 -9.01
N TYR A 401 -6.18 -7.24 -8.42
CA TYR A 401 -6.33 -7.09 -6.97
C TYR A 401 -7.61 -7.73 -6.42
N LEU A 402 -8.72 -7.67 -7.18
CA LEU A 402 -9.96 -8.35 -6.81
C LEU A 402 -9.81 -9.87 -6.74
N MET A 403 -8.84 -10.45 -7.47
CA MET A 403 -8.54 -11.88 -7.43
C MET A 403 -7.63 -12.29 -6.27
N SER A 404 -6.90 -11.35 -5.65
CA SER A 404 -5.95 -11.58 -4.56
C SER A 404 -5.92 -10.37 -3.62
N THR A 405 -6.79 -10.36 -2.62
CA THR A 405 -6.96 -9.25 -1.66
C THR A 405 -5.72 -8.98 -0.80
N THR A 406 -4.83 -9.97 -0.66
CA THR A 406 -3.54 -9.84 0.06
C THR A 406 -2.59 -8.79 -0.54
N ASN A 407 -2.84 -8.31 -1.76
CA ASN A 407 -1.95 -7.39 -2.49
C ASN A 407 -2.61 -6.03 -2.81
N VAL A 408 -3.72 -5.66 -2.15
CA VAL A 408 -4.40 -4.38 -2.42
C VAL A 408 -3.47 -3.21 -2.10
N HIS A 409 -3.11 -2.43 -3.12
CA HIS A 409 -2.23 -1.27 -2.96
C HIS A 409 -3.04 0.02 -2.76
N GLY A 410 -3.35 0.34 -1.51
CA GLY A 410 -4.20 1.48 -1.13
C GLY A 410 -3.78 2.83 -1.72
N GLY A 411 -2.48 3.15 -1.68
CA GLY A 411 -1.96 4.42 -2.22
C GLY A 411 -2.23 4.62 -3.71
N ALA A 412 -2.04 3.57 -4.53
CA ALA A 412 -2.28 3.58 -5.97
C ALA A 412 -3.76 3.75 -6.30
N ILE A 413 -4.60 2.99 -5.60
CA ILE A 413 -6.06 3.02 -5.79
C ILE A 413 -6.60 4.42 -5.48
N VAL A 414 -6.25 4.99 -4.32
CA VAL A 414 -6.68 6.34 -3.97
C VAL A 414 -6.10 7.37 -4.94
N SER A 415 -4.87 7.20 -5.40
CA SER A 415 -4.27 8.07 -6.42
C SER A 415 -5.08 8.09 -7.72
N LEU A 416 -5.51 6.93 -8.20
CA LEU A 416 -6.35 6.79 -9.40
C LEU A 416 -7.74 7.37 -9.20
N VAL A 417 -8.34 7.21 -8.02
CA VAL A 417 -9.63 7.83 -7.67
C VAL A 417 -9.51 9.36 -7.63
N ILE A 418 -8.42 9.90 -7.06
CA ILE A 418 -8.11 11.35 -7.05
C ILE A 418 -7.98 11.88 -8.48
N LEU A 419 -7.23 11.19 -9.34
CA LEU A 419 -7.07 11.54 -10.75
C LEU A 419 -8.42 11.58 -11.47
N SER A 420 -9.23 10.52 -11.34
CA SER A 420 -10.57 10.46 -11.96
C SER A 420 -11.49 11.55 -11.45
N MET A 421 -11.50 11.82 -10.14
CA MET A 421 -12.27 12.92 -9.56
C MET A 421 -11.83 14.27 -10.15
N SER A 422 -10.53 14.54 -10.24
CA SER A 422 -10.03 15.79 -10.79
C SER A 422 -10.37 15.98 -12.27
N VAL A 423 -10.41 14.89 -13.07
CA VAL A 423 -10.82 14.96 -14.47
C VAL A 423 -12.31 15.27 -14.54
N LEU A 424 -13.15 14.51 -13.82
CA LEU A 424 -14.61 14.67 -13.81
C LEU A 424 -15.10 16.03 -13.26
N GLU A 425 -14.30 16.67 -12.40
CA GLU A 425 -14.62 18.01 -11.88
C GLU A 425 -14.35 19.12 -12.90
N LYS A 426 -13.37 18.93 -13.79
CA LYS A 426 -13.02 19.89 -14.83
C LYS A 426 -13.84 19.68 -16.08
N GLU A 427 -13.99 18.43 -16.48
CA GLU A 427 -14.58 18.01 -17.74
C GLU A 427 -15.52 16.82 -17.47
N GLY A 428 -16.70 16.82 -18.08
CA GLY A 428 -17.53 15.62 -18.11
C GLY A 428 -16.93 14.56 -19.02
N PHE A 429 -17.73 13.54 -19.36
CA PHE A 429 -17.33 12.60 -20.41
C PHE A 429 -18.52 12.23 -21.28
N GLU A 430 -18.23 11.86 -22.52
CA GLU A 430 -19.15 11.19 -23.43
C GLU A 430 -18.66 9.75 -23.64
N TYR A 431 -19.57 8.86 -24.02
CA TYR A 431 -19.24 7.45 -24.17
C TYR A 431 -20.05 6.79 -25.30
N THR A 432 -19.42 5.84 -25.99
CA THR A 432 -20.06 4.94 -26.96
C THR A 432 -20.81 3.80 -26.26
N LYS A 433 -21.49 2.95 -27.04
CA LYS A 433 -22.18 1.78 -26.50
C LYS A 433 -21.21 0.77 -25.89
N GLU A 434 -20.05 0.59 -26.50
CA GLU A 434 -19.00 -0.33 -26.03
C GLU A 434 -18.35 0.20 -24.74
N GLU A 435 -18.09 1.50 -24.70
CA GLU A 435 -17.51 2.18 -23.53
C GLU A 435 -18.48 2.19 -22.34
N LYS A 436 -19.80 2.14 -22.58
CA LYS A 436 -20.80 1.94 -21.52
C LYS A 436 -20.48 0.70 -20.70
N THR A 437 -20.21 -0.44 -21.35
CA THR A 437 -19.93 -1.71 -20.65
C THR A 437 -18.67 -1.59 -19.80
N LEU A 438 -17.62 -0.94 -20.31
CA LEU A 438 -16.40 -0.65 -19.56
C LEU A 438 -16.68 0.19 -18.31
N ILE A 439 -17.45 1.26 -18.44
CA ILE A 439 -17.77 2.16 -17.32
C ILE A 439 -18.61 1.43 -16.26
N LEU A 440 -19.61 0.64 -16.68
CA LEU A 440 -20.44 -0.12 -15.75
C LEU A 440 -19.63 -1.22 -15.03
N GLY A 441 -18.80 -1.97 -15.76
CA GLY A 441 -17.89 -2.94 -15.16
C GLY A 441 -16.93 -2.29 -14.16
N TYR A 442 -16.41 -1.11 -14.50
CA TYR A 442 -15.58 -0.30 -13.59
C TYR A 442 -16.31 0.11 -12.31
N LEU A 443 -17.56 0.59 -12.41
CA LEU A 443 -18.35 0.94 -11.22
C LEU A 443 -18.65 -0.28 -10.33
N GLN A 444 -18.86 -1.46 -10.92
CA GLN A 444 -18.99 -2.71 -10.17
C GLN A 444 -17.66 -3.05 -9.45
N SER A 445 -16.53 -3.00 -10.15
CA SER A 445 -15.21 -3.23 -9.55
C SER A 445 -14.89 -2.25 -8.42
N LEU A 446 -15.20 -0.96 -8.59
CA LEU A 446 -15.05 0.05 -7.53
C LEU A 446 -15.91 -0.26 -6.31
N SER A 447 -17.14 -0.72 -6.53
CA SER A 447 -18.08 -1.03 -5.44
C SER A 447 -17.58 -2.22 -4.62
N SER A 448 -17.05 -3.26 -5.28
CA SER A 448 -16.39 -4.39 -4.60
C SER A 448 -15.15 -3.93 -3.84
N LEU A 449 -14.30 -3.12 -4.46
CA LEU A 449 -13.06 -2.65 -3.85
C LEU A 449 -13.29 -1.75 -2.64
N CYS A 450 -14.36 -0.96 -2.63
CA CYS A 450 -14.76 -0.12 -1.50
C CYS A 450 -14.90 -0.93 -0.19
N LEU A 451 -15.25 -2.21 -0.28
CA LEU A 451 -15.41 -3.11 0.87
C LEU A 451 -14.08 -3.49 1.53
N GLU A 452 -12.97 -3.45 0.79
CA GLU A 452 -11.63 -3.76 1.30
C GLU A 452 -11.08 -2.64 2.22
N PHE A 453 -11.66 -1.44 2.14
CA PHE A 453 -11.21 -0.30 2.95
C PHE A 453 -12.07 -0.14 4.21
N SER A 454 -11.46 -0.28 5.38
CA SER A 454 -12.15 -0.07 6.66
C SER A 454 -12.47 1.41 6.93
N ASP A 455 -11.64 2.36 6.47
CA ASP A 455 -11.79 3.79 6.76
C ASP A 455 -13.01 4.42 6.05
N PRO A 456 -13.91 5.09 6.78
CA PRO A 456 -15.14 5.66 6.22
C PRO A 456 -14.89 6.85 5.27
N ASN A 457 -13.79 7.59 5.41
CA ASN A 457 -13.48 8.71 4.52
C ASN A 457 -13.02 8.21 3.16
N ILE A 458 -12.25 7.12 3.14
CA ILE A 458 -11.90 6.43 1.89
C ILE A 458 -13.19 5.95 1.22
N ARG A 459 -14.06 5.21 1.91
CA ARG A 459 -15.34 4.76 1.32
C ARG A 459 -16.19 5.93 0.79
N LYS A 460 -16.24 7.06 1.51
CA LYS A 460 -16.92 8.27 1.06
C LYS A 460 -16.33 8.84 -0.24
N LEU A 461 -15.00 8.79 -0.41
CA LEU A 461 -14.34 9.18 -1.65
C LEU A 461 -14.79 8.29 -2.82
N PHE A 462 -14.83 6.97 -2.64
CA PHE A 462 -15.34 6.03 -3.64
C PHE A 462 -16.79 6.33 -4.03
N TYR A 463 -17.69 6.50 -3.06
CA TYR A 463 -19.09 6.82 -3.35
C TYR A 463 -19.26 8.20 -4.00
N SER A 464 -18.39 9.16 -3.68
CA SER A 464 -18.37 10.46 -4.34
C SER A 464 -17.97 10.34 -5.81
N LEU A 465 -16.98 9.49 -6.12
CA LEU A 465 -16.61 9.16 -7.50
C LEU A 465 -17.76 8.44 -8.22
N THR A 466 -18.36 7.42 -7.62
CA THR A 466 -19.52 6.72 -8.20
C THR A 466 -20.64 7.70 -8.55
N MET A 467 -20.99 8.61 -7.62
CA MET A 467 -21.98 9.65 -7.88
C MET A 467 -21.56 10.56 -9.05
N LYS A 468 -20.28 10.99 -9.11
CA LYS A 468 -19.74 11.83 -10.19
C LYS A 468 -19.77 11.14 -11.55
N VAL A 469 -19.58 9.83 -11.61
CA VAL A 469 -19.72 9.06 -12.84
C VAL A 469 -21.19 8.98 -13.25
N LEU A 470 -22.08 8.61 -12.32
CA LEU A 470 -23.51 8.44 -12.60
C LEU A 470 -24.19 9.72 -13.11
N ILE A 471 -23.79 10.91 -12.62
CA ILE A 471 -24.36 12.17 -13.10
C ILE A 471 -23.99 12.50 -14.56
N ASN A 472 -22.91 11.91 -15.08
CA ASN A 472 -22.44 12.08 -16.46
C ASN A 472 -23.00 10.99 -17.39
N LEU A 473 -23.56 9.90 -16.85
CA LEU A 473 -24.23 8.87 -17.64
C LEU A 473 -25.58 9.36 -18.19
N LYS A 474 -26.06 8.68 -19.23
CA LYS A 474 -27.45 8.79 -19.69
C LYS A 474 -28.37 8.34 -18.55
N GLU A 475 -29.50 9.03 -18.40
CA GLU A 475 -30.43 8.82 -17.28
C GLU A 475 -30.83 7.35 -17.11
N GLN A 476 -31.13 6.67 -18.22
CA GLN A 476 -31.54 5.26 -18.18
C GLN A 476 -30.38 4.36 -17.74
N ASP A 477 -29.17 4.59 -18.25
CA ASP A 477 -27.99 3.79 -17.90
C ASP A 477 -27.62 3.96 -16.41
N ALA A 478 -27.72 5.18 -15.88
CA ALA A 478 -27.51 5.45 -14.46
C ALA A 478 -28.58 4.77 -13.59
N TYR A 479 -29.86 4.87 -13.99
CA TYR A 479 -30.96 4.26 -13.27
C TYR A 479 -30.84 2.72 -13.25
N ASP A 480 -30.59 2.10 -14.40
CA ASP A 480 -30.49 0.65 -14.52
C ASP A 480 -29.33 0.11 -13.67
N PHE A 481 -28.17 0.77 -13.68
CA PHE A 481 -27.04 0.39 -12.84
C PHE A 481 -27.36 0.45 -11.33
N VAL A 482 -28.01 1.54 -10.89
CA VAL A 482 -28.37 1.70 -9.48
C VAL A 482 -29.37 0.61 -9.06
N ILE A 483 -30.40 0.35 -9.86
CA ILE A 483 -31.40 -0.67 -9.55
C ILE A 483 -30.79 -2.07 -9.55
N ASP A 484 -29.98 -2.40 -10.56
CA ASP A 484 -29.25 -3.68 -10.61
C ASP A 484 -28.38 -3.88 -9.36
N THR A 485 -27.70 -2.83 -8.91
CA THR A 485 -26.91 -2.88 -7.67
C THR A 485 -27.79 -3.12 -6.43
N LEU A 486 -28.97 -2.49 -6.36
CA LEU A 486 -29.88 -2.67 -5.22
C LEU A 486 -30.54 -4.07 -5.19
N GLU A 487 -30.72 -4.69 -6.36
CA GLU A 487 -31.31 -6.03 -6.50
C GLU A 487 -30.31 -7.15 -6.29
N ASN A 488 -29.11 -7.01 -6.88
CA ASN A 488 -28.19 -8.13 -7.06
C ASN A 488 -26.92 -8.05 -6.19
N CYS A 489 -26.62 -6.89 -5.58
CA CYS A 489 -25.44 -6.77 -4.73
C CYS A 489 -25.68 -7.41 -3.34
N SER A 490 -24.81 -8.35 -2.96
CA SER A 490 -24.88 -9.00 -1.64
C SER A 490 -24.35 -8.12 -0.49
N ALA A 491 -23.59 -7.07 -0.81
CA ALA A 491 -22.93 -6.25 0.20
C ALA A 491 -23.85 -5.13 0.72
N GLU A 492 -24.29 -5.27 1.96
CA GLU A 492 -25.36 -4.41 2.48
C GLU A 492 -24.98 -2.94 2.58
N SER A 493 -23.75 -2.66 3.00
CA SER A 493 -23.23 -1.29 3.08
C SER A 493 -23.17 -0.58 1.71
N VAL A 494 -23.00 -1.34 0.61
CA VAL A 494 -23.05 -0.81 -0.76
C VAL A 494 -24.49 -0.49 -1.14
N ARG A 495 -25.45 -1.40 -0.84
CA ARG A 495 -26.89 -1.15 -1.05
C ARG A 495 -27.33 0.12 -0.31
N THR A 496 -27.02 0.26 0.98
CA THR A 496 -27.34 1.47 1.77
C THR A 496 -26.80 2.75 1.11
N SER A 497 -25.54 2.73 0.67
CA SER A 497 -24.89 3.89 0.06
C SER A 497 -25.49 4.22 -1.31
N MET A 498 -25.85 3.20 -2.09
CA MET A 498 -26.49 3.34 -3.39
C MET A 498 -27.90 3.93 -3.29
N ILE A 499 -28.66 3.63 -2.23
CA ILE A 499 -29.94 4.29 -1.93
C ILE A 499 -29.72 5.79 -1.67
N GLY A 500 -28.66 6.14 -0.93
CA GLY A 500 -28.27 7.53 -0.71
C GLY A 500 -27.95 8.28 -2.01
N ILE A 501 -27.21 7.62 -2.91
CA ILE A 501 -26.89 8.13 -4.25
C ILE A 501 -28.17 8.31 -5.08
N LEU A 502 -29.06 7.31 -5.12
CA LEU A 502 -30.32 7.39 -5.86
C LEU A 502 -31.21 8.54 -5.38
N LYS A 503 -31.31 8.71 -4.06
CA LYS A 503 -32.02 9.84 -3.45
C LYS A 503 -31.47 11.16 -3.98
N ASP A 504 -30.15 11.32 -3.98
CA ASP A 504 -29.51 12.54 -4.47
C ASP A 504 -29.73 12.75 -5.98
N LEU A 505 -29.71 11.68 -6.80
CA LEU A 505 -29.97 11.74 -8.24
C LEU A 505 -31.42 12.16 -8.57
N PHE A 506 -32.40 11.80 -7.73
CA PHE A 506 -33.78 12.27 -7.87
C PHE A 506 -33.96 13.73 -7.48
N LEU A 507 -33.23 14.20 -6.47
CA LEU A 507 -33.41 15.54 -5.89
C LEU A 507 -32.64 16.61 -6.66
N ARG A 508 -31.39 16.31 -7.03
CA ARG A 508 -30.50 17.28 -7.68
C ARG A 508 -30.89 17.53 -9.13
N THR A 509 -30.69 18.77 -9.56
CA THR A 509 -30.94 19.22 -10.93
C THR A 509 -29.64 19.28 -11.73
N LYS A 510 -29.69 18.88 -13.00
CA LYS A 510 -28.66 19.15 -14.00
C LYS A 510 -28.60 20.66 -14.24
N PRO A 511 -27.39 21.23 -14.39
CA PRO A 511 -27.25 22.58 -14.91
C PRO A 511 -27.90 22.67 -16.29
N ALA A 512 -28.57 23.79 -16.58
CA ALA A 512 -29.29 23.97 -17.85
C ALA A 512 -28.31 23.88 -19.03
N PRO A 513 -28.65 23.17 -20.13
CA PRO A 513 -27.82 23.12 -21.34
C PRO A 513 -27.51 24.52 -21.87
N VAL A 514 -26.30 24.74 -22.37
CA VAL A 514 -25.83 26.05 -22.86
C VAL A 514 -26.75 26.57 -23.97
N GLU A 515 -27.31 25.71 -24.83
CA GLU A 515 -28.25 26.15 -25.88
C GLU A 515 -29.51 26.80 -25.30
N LYS A 516 -30.01 26.30 -24.16
CA LYS A 516 -31.19 26.88 -23.47
C LYS A 516 -30.86 28.14 -22.68
N GLN A 517 -29.61 28.27 -22.22
CA GLN A 517 -29.12 29.53 -21.66
C GLN A 517 -28.99 30.61 -22.74
N MET A 518 -28.67 30.22 -23.98
CA MET A 518 -28.65 31.10 -25.15
C MET A 518 -30.06 31.43 -25.68
N GLU A 519 -31.03 30.51 -25.63
CA GLU A 519 -32.43 30.81 -25.94
C GLU A 519 -33.03 31.86 -24.98
N ASN A 520 -32.64 31.85 -23.71
CA ASN A 520 -33.05 32.86 -22.72
C ASN A 520 -32.49 34.27 -22.99
N LEU A 521 -31.52 34.43 -23.90
CA LEU A 521 -31.02 35.74 -24.34
C LEU A 521 -31.87 36.36 -25.47
N GLN A 522 -32.79 35.60 -26.08
CA GLN A 522 -33.72 36.15 -27.08
C GLN A 522 -34.93 36.82 -26.40
N LEU A 523 -34.85 38.15 -26.29
CA LEU A 523 -35.90 39.04 -25.79
C LEU A 523 -37.15 39.00 -26.69
N SER A 524 -38.23 38.34 -26.25
CA SER A 524 -39.64 38.80 -26.39
C SER A 524 -40.72 37.74 -26.07
N ALA A 525 -40.55 36.86 -25.08
CA ALA A 525 -41.64 36.03 -24.56
C ALA A 525 -41.55 35.92 -23.03
N PRO A 526 -42.68 35.84 -22.29
CA PRO A 526 -42.65 35.63 -20.85
C PRO A 526 -41.88 34.34 -20.55
N SER A 527 -40.85 34.44 -19.71
CA SER A 527 -39.99 33.32 -19.36
C SER A 527 -40.82 32.20 -18.74
N LEU A 528 -40.93 31.07 -19.45
CA LEU A 528 -41.42 29.82 -18.87
C LEU A 528 -40.60 29.53 -17.60
N PRO A 529 -41.21 29.01 -16.51
CA PRO A 529 -40.46 28.65 -15.33
C PRO A 529 -39.29 27.74 -15.72
N PRO A 530 -38.08 27.95 -15.15
CA PRO A 530 -36.90 27.21 -15.53
C PRO A 530 -37.19 25.71 -15.45
N ARG A 531 -37.12 25.01 -16.57
CA ARG A 531 -37.30 23.56 -16.60
C ARG A 531 -36.14 22.92 -15.85
N GLU A 532 -36.41 22.45 -14.64
CA GLU A 532 -35.48 21.66 -13.86
C GLU A 532 -35.26 20.30 -14.55
N PHE A 533 -34.10 20.11 -15.18
CA PHE A 533 -33.68 18.79 -15.63
C PHE A 533 -33.15 18.04 -14.41
N LYS A 534 -33.73 16.89 -14.03
CA LYS A 534 -33.17 16.05 -12.97
C LYS A 534 -32.08 15.13 -13.51
N TYR A 535 -31.23 14.59 -12.65
CA TYR A 535 -30.28 13.54 -13.07
C TYR A 535 -31.00 12.23 -13.35
N ILE A 536 -31.96 11.87 -12.48
CA ILE A 536 -32.95 10.82 -12.73
C ILE A 536 -34.34 11.41 -12.50
N THR A 537 -35.22 11.23 -13.48
CA THR A 537 -36.61 11.67 -13.38
C THR A 537 -37.42 10.65 -12.57
N PHE A 538 -38.12 11.11 -11.53
CA PHE A 538 -39.05 10.25 -10.81
C PHE A 538 -40.29 9.99 -11.66
N THR A 539 -40.59 8.71 -11.93
CA THR A 539 -41.81 8.24 -12.58
C THR A 539 -42.56 7.29 -11.65
N GLN A 540 -43.85 7.07 -11.88
CA GLN A 540 -44.65 6.15 -11.07
C GLN A 540 -44.13 4.71 -11.14
N GLU A 541 -43.67 4.27 -12.31
CA GLU A 541 -43.05 2.96 -12.51
C GLU A 541 -41.79 2.79 -11.63
N ARG A 542 -40.89 3.77 -11.65
CA ARG A 542 -39.69 3.78 -10.80
C ARG A 542 -40.05 3.84 -9.31
N GLY A 543 -41.08 4.60 -8.96
CA GLY A 543 -41.64 4.65 -7.61
C GLY A 543 -42.12 3.29 -7.13
N ASN A 544 -42.88 2.57 -7.96
CA ASN A 544 -43.37 1.23 -7.64
C ASN A 544 -42.21 0.24 -7.46
N LYS A 545 -41.18 0.33 -8.31
CA LYS A 545 -39.98 -0.51 -8.18
C LYS A 545 -39.25 -0.29 -6.86
N ILE A 546 -39.11 0.97 -6.43
CA ILE A 546 -38.51 1.31 -5.13
C ILE A 546 -39.35 0.78 -3.97
N LEU A 547 -40.68 0.84 -4.06
CA LEU A 547 -41.55 0.28 -3.04
C LEU A 547 -41.42 -1.24 -2.91
N GLN A 548 -41.26 -1.95 -4.03
CA GLN A 548 -40.97 -3.39 -4.01
C GLN A 548 -39.63 -3.70 -3.31
N LEU A 549 -38.59 -2.92 -3.59
CA LEU A 549 -37.29 -3.08 -2.92
C LEU A 549 -37.37 -2.75 -1.42
N LEU A 550 -38.18 -1.77 -1.03
CA LEU A 550 -38.48 -1.50 0.38
C LEU A 550 -39.19 -2.69 1.02
N ASP A 551 -40.15 -3.32 0.33
CA ASP A 551 -40.86 -4.50 0.87
C ASP A 551 -39.86 -5.64 1.15
N THR A 552 -38.92 -5.89 0.25
CA THR A 552 -37.81 -6.83 0.46
C THR A 552 -36.95 -6.42 1.67
N ALA A 553 -36.58 -5.15 1.80
CA ALA A 553 -35.78 -4.67 2.94
C ALA A 553 -36.54 -4.80 4.28
N ILE A 554 -37.86 -4.62 4.31
CA ILE A 554 -38.71 -4.87 5.48
C ILE A 554 -38.69 -6.38 5.80
N GLU A 555 -38.80 -7.24 4.80
CA GLU A 555 -38.74 -8.68 5.01
C GLU A 555 -37.41 -9.13 5.59
N GLU A 556 -36.29 -8.67 5.02
CA GLU A 556 -34.94 -8.97 5.49
C GLU A 556 -34.68 -8.45 6.91
N THR A 557 -35.07 -7.19 7.21
CA THR A 557 -34.82 -6.57 8.53
C THR A 557 -35.53 -7.30 9.67
N PHE A 558 -36.70 -7.87 9.40
CA PHE A 558 -37.55 -8.54 10.39
C PHE A 558 -37.67 -10.05 10.13
N ALA A 559 -36.69 -10.65 9.44
CA ALA A 559 -36.66 -12.09 9.19
C ALA A 559 -36.35 -12.90 10.46
N GLU A 560 -35.51 -12.33 11.33
CA GLU A 560 -35.10 -12.92 12.61
C GLU A 560 -35.69 -12.13 13.80
N GLU A 561 -35.64 -12.74 15.00
CA GLU A 561 -36.05 -12.06 16.25
C GLU A 561 -35.06 -10.97 16.68
N THR A 562 -33.85 -10.97 16.12
CA THR A 562 -32.80 -9.98 16.32
C THR A 562 -32.59 -9.13 15.07
N VAL A 563 -32.39 -7.83 15.24
CA VAL A 563 -32.20 -6.89 14.11
C VAL A 563 -30.70 -6.67 13.89
N ASP A 564 -30.21 -7.07 12.72
CA ASP A 564 -28.85 -6.73 12.28
C ASP A 564 -28.73 -5.20 12.06
N PRO A 565 -27.78 -4.50 12.72
CA PRO A 565 -27.58 -3.07 12.53
C PRO A 565 -27.31 -2.65 11.08
N VAL A 566 -26.63 -3.48 10.30
CA VAL A 566 -26.25 -3.19 8.92
C VAL A 566 -27.48 -3.25 8.01
N ILE A 567 -28.33 -4.28 8.18
CA ILE A 567 -29.59 -4.43 7.43
C ILE A 567 -30.58 -3.32 7.82
N CYS A 568 -30.62 -2.97 9.11
CA CYS A 568 -31.42 -1.86 9.61
C CYS A 568 -31.08 -0.52 8.93
N ASN A 569 -29.80 -0.25 8.68
CA ASN A 569 -29.38 0.98 8.00
C ASN A 569 -29.94 1.10 6.58
N THR A 570 -30.10 -0.01 5.86
CA THR A 570 -30.71 -0.03 4.52
C THR A 570 -32.20 0.27 4.57
N LEU A 571 -32.94 -0.29 5.53
CA LEU A 571 -34.35 0.06 5.74
C LEU A 571 -34.50 1.56 6.04
N LEU A 572 -33.67 2.10 6.95
CA LEU A 572 -33.65 3.52 7.27
C LEU A 572 -33.31 4.39 6.03
N ALA A 573 -32.40 3.94 5.18
CA ALA A 573 -32.05 4.63 3.95
C ALA A 573 -33.24 4.70 2.98
N TYR A 574 -34.01 3.62 2.81
CA TYR A 574 -35.23 3.63 1.98
C TYR A 574 -36.30 4.56 2.54
N ILE A 575 -36.55 4.53 3.86
CA ILE A 575 -37.51 5.43 4.51
C ILE A 575 -37.10 6.90 4.27
N ASN A 576 -35.80 7.21 4.42
CA ASN A 576 -35.26 8.54 4.15
C ASN A 576 -35.42 8.96 2.68
N LEU A 577 -35.21 8.04 1.73
CA LEU A 577 -35.42 8.29 0.31
C LEU A 577 -36.88 8.68 0.04
N ILE A 578 -37.84 7.91 0.57
CA ILE A 578 -39.28 8.15 0.39
C ILE A 578 -39.69 9.50 0.98
N LEU A 579 -39.20 9.81 2.17
CA LEU A 579 -39.41 11.08 2.86
C LEU A 579 -38.86 12.29 2.09
N SER A 580 -37.73 12.09 1.41
CA SER A 580 -37.04 13.17 0.71
C SER A 580 -37.66 13.44 -0.67
N VAL A 581 -38.03 12.39 -1.41
CA VAL A 581 -38.56 12.52 -2.78
C VAL A 581 -40.00 13.05 -2.80
N LYS A 582 -40.82 12.74 -1.78
CA LYS A 582 -42.16 13.34 -1.56
C LYS A 582 -43.16 13.18 -2.73
N LYS A 583 -42.97 12.15 -3.56
CA LYS A 583 -43.82 11.86 -4.74
C LYS A 583 -44.50 10.49 -4.70
N PHE A 584 -44.34 9.74 -3.61
CA PHE A 584 -44.95 8.42 -3.45
C PHE A 584 -46.44 8.55 -3.09
N ASN A 585 -47.25 7.55 -3.45
CA ASN A 585 -48.67 7.53 -3.13
C ASN A 585 -48.87 7.30 -1.62
N LYS A 586 -49.73 8.11 -1.00
CA LYS A 586 -50.06 8.03 0.42
C LYS A 586 -50.54 6.64 0.86
N GLY A 587 -51.41 6.00 0.07
CA GLY A 587 -51.97 4.69 0.41
C GLY A 587 -50.90 3.61 0.49
N ASP A 588 -49.99 3.59 -0.47
CA ASP A 588 -48.88 2.64 -0.54
C ASP A 588 -47.92 2.80 0.65
N ILE A 589 -47.67 4.05 1.06
CA ILE A 589 -46.84 4.34 2.25
C ILE A 589 -47.55 3.94 3.54
N GLN A 590 -48.87 4.19 3.65
CA GLN A 590 -49.66 3.84 4.83
C GLN A 590 -49.62 2.35 5.13
N GLU A 591 -49.76 1.53 4.09
CA GLU A 591 -49.66 0.07 4.20
C GLU A 591 -48.31 -0.33 4.80
N ARG A 592 -47.20 0.15 4.23
CA ARG A 592 -45.83 -0.21 4.66
C ARG A 592 -45.48 0.30 6.05
N VAL A 593 -45.90 1.52 6.38
CA VAL A 593 -45.78 2.07 7.75
C VAL A 593 -46.51 1.19 8.76
N SER A 594 -47.72 0.73 8.44
CA SER A 594 -48.48 -0.16 9.33
C SER A 594 -47.82 -1.53 9.49
N THR A 595 -47.26 -2.08 8.42
CA THR A 595 -46.50 -3.34 8.44
C THR A 595 -45.27 -3.22 9.32
N ILE A 596 -44.47 -2.16 9.18
CA ILE A 596 -43.27 -1.99 9.99
C ILE A 596 -43.62 -1.82 11.46
N ARG A 597 -44.64 -1.00 11.81
CA ARG A 597 -45.09 -0.85 13.22
C ARG A 597 -45.54 -2.18 13.83
N SER A 598 -46.28 -2.99 13.07
CA SER A 598 -46.71 -4.31 13.51
C SER A 598 -45.53 -5.25 13.78
N ARG A 599 -44.48 -5.21 12.94
CA ARG A 599 -43.27 -6.02 13.15
C ARG A 599 -42.42 -5.51 14.30
N LEU A 600 -42.29 -4.19 14.46
CA LEU A 600 -41.57 -3.56 15.59
C LEU A 600 -42.15 -3.96 16.94
N SER A 601 -43.47 -4.03 17.08
CA SER A 601 -44.12 -4.44 18.34
C SER A 601 -43.82 -5.87 18.79
N LYS A 602 -43.20 -6.69 17.94
CA LYS A 602 -42.85 -8.09 18.21
C LYS A 602 -41.37 -8.29 18.55
N LEU A 603 -40.55 -7.24 18.46
CA LEU A 603 -39.11 -7.30 18.75
C LEU A 603 -38.84 -7.20 20.26
N ASP A 604 -37.82 -7.92 20.70
CA ASP A 604 -37.43 -7.95 22.11
C ASP A 604 -36.67 -6.67 22.53
N SER A 605 -36.69 -6.38 23.84
CA SER A 605 -36.18 -5.15 24.46
C SER A 605 -34.65 -4.92 24.35
N SER A 606 -33.92 -5.88 23.80
CA SER A 606 -32.45 -5.88 23.67
C SER A 606 -31.90 -4.90 22.62
N HIS A 607 -32.72 -4.38 21.70
CA HIS A 607 -32.29 -3.52 20.58
C HIS A 607 -32.91 -2.11 20.59
N GLN A 608 -33.23 -1.57 21.77
CA GLN A 608 -33.99 -0.31 21.95
C GLN A 608 -33.50 0.88 21.10
N GLN A 609 -32.19 1.04 20.90
CA GLN A 609 -31.66 2.17 20.11
C GLN A 609 -32.02 2.08 18.62
N LEU A 610 -31.94 0.89 18.02
CA LEU A 610 -32.28 0.69 16.60
C LEU A 610 -33.79 0.77 16.39
N VAL A 611 -34.55 0.17 17.30
CA VAL A 611 -36.03 0.26 17.32
C VAL A 611 -36.47 1.73 17.36
N TYR A 612 -35.87 2.53 18.24
CA TYR A 612 -36.18 3.96 18.35
C TYR A 612 -35.88 4.73 17.05
N LEU A 613 -34.77 4.44 16.36
CA LEU A 613 -34.43 5.09 15.09
C LEU A 613 -35.44 4.76 13.98
N ILE A 614 -35.92 3.52 13.93
CA ILE A 614 -36.95 3.10 12.97
C ILE A 614 -38.27 3.78 13.31
N GLU A 615 -38.70 3.74 14.58
CA GLU A 615 -39.93 4.41 15.05
C GLU A 615 -39.93 5.90 14.71
N PHE A 616 -38.85 6.59 15.06
CA PHE A 616 -38.68 8.01 14.75
C PHE A 616 -38.77 8.32 13.25
N SER A 617 -38.15 7.48 12.41
CA SER A 617 -38.16 7.66 10.96
C SER A 617 -39.56 7.41 10.36
N ILE A 618 -40.28 6.44 10.92
CA ILE A 618 -41.66 6.11 10.52
C ILE A 618 -42.63 7.18 10.97
N ASP A 619 -42.50 7.71 12.19
CA ASP A 619 -43.37 8.77 12.69
C ASP A 619 -43.25 10.03 11.85
N LYS A 620 -42.02 10.37 11.41
CA LYS A 620 -41.81 11.42 10.42
C LYS A 620 -42.50 11.13 9.08
N ALA A 621 -42.49 9.88 8.62
CA ALA A 621 -43.18 9.49 7.40
C ALA A 621 -44.71 9.60 7.55
N ALA A 622 -45.26 9.13 8.67
CA ALA A 622 -46.67 9.23 8.99
C ALA A 622 -47.11 10.70 9.09
N GLU A 623 -46.34 11.55 9.76
CA GLU A 623 -46.59 12.99 9.86
C GLU A 623 -46.61 13.65 8.48
N PHE A 624 -45.59 13.40 7.66
CA PHE A 624 -45.47 14.00 6.33
C PHE A 624 -46.62 13.61 5.40
N TYR A 625 -46.98 12.32 5.36
CA TYR A 625 -48.07 11.83 4.52
C TYR A 625 -49.46 11.98 5.18
N LYS A 626 -49.54 12.48 6.42
CA LYS A 626 -50.76 12.66 7.23
C LYS A 626 -51.54 11.34 7.42
N ILE A 627 -50.84 10.29 7.82
CA ILE A 627 -51.35 8.92 7.98
C ILE A 627 -51.54 8.59 9.45
#